data_AF-A0A8S2ZJ29-F1
#
_entry.id   AF-A0A8S2ZJ29-F1
#
_cell.length_a   1.000
_cell.length_b   1.000
_cell.length_c   1.000
_cell.angle_alpha   90.00
_cell.angle_beta   90.00
_cell.angle_gamma   90.00
#
_symmetry.space_group_name_H-M   'P 1'
#
loop_
_entity.id
_entity.type
_entity.pdbx_description
1 polymer ?
#
loop_
_entity_poly.entity_id
_entity_poly.type
_entity_poly.pdbx_seq_one_letter_code
_entity_poly.pdbx_strand_id
1 'polypeptide(L)' 'YNSLADPHLQCYFSNERIRSHLQHAGLISRRGEIVPDGEYRLKLARRDHKKHVRQMLAENI' A
#
# COMPACT_ATOMS: atom_id res chain seq x y z
N TYR A 1 8.13 12.25 -9.01
CA TYR A 1 7.82 13.22 -7.93
C TYR A 1 7.06 12.46 -6.84
N ASN A 2 7.50 12.51 -5.58
CA ASN A 2 6.88 11.74 -4.49
C ASN A 2 5.98 12.66 -3.65
N SER A 3 4.68 12.64 -3.94
CA SER A 3 3.70 13.49 -3.26
C SER A 3 3.56 13.16 -1.77
N LEU A 4 3.94 11.96 -1.31
CA LEU A 4 3.88 11.58 0.11
C LEU A 4 4.99 12.26 0.93
N ALA A 5 6.09 12.65 0.29
CA ALA A 5 7.17 13.40 0.91
C ALA A 5 6.97 14.92 0.82
N ASP A 6 5.83 15.36 0.25
CA ASP A 6 5.53 16.79 0.10
C ASP A 6 5.15 17.40 1.46
N PRO A 7 5.90 18.41 1.95
CA PRO A 7 5.63 19.07 3.23
C PRO A 7 4.24 19.72 3.27
N HIS A 8 3.77 20.25 2.14
CA HIS A 8 2.49 20.97 2.06
C HIS A 8 1.29 20.01 2.11
N LEU A 9 1.50 18.73 1.82
CA LEU A 9 0.47 17.70 1.87
C LEU A 9 0.46 16.91 3.19
N GLN A 10 1.36 17.20 4.14
CA GLN A 10 1.39 16.51 5.43
C GLN A 10 0.06 16.62 6.19
N CYS A 11 -0.58 17.79 6.22
CA CYS A 11 -1.91 17.97 6.82
C CYS A 11 -2.99 17.13 6.12
N TYR A 12 -2.90 17.00 4.79
CA TYR A 12 -3.84 16.20 4.02
C TYR A 12 -3.71 14.70 4.33
N PHE A 13 -2.47 14.19 4.40
CA PHE A 13 -2.21 12.78 4.74
C PHE A 13 -2.44 12.45 6.22
N SER A 14 -2.43 13.45 7.09
CA SER A 14 -2.73 13.29 8.51
C SER A 14 -4.21 12.98 8.78
N ASN A 15 -5.10 13.26 7.82
CA ASN A 15 -6.51 12.90 7.92
C ASN A 15 -6.66 11.38 8.05
N GLU A 16 -7.37 10.91 9.07
CA GLU A 16 -7.56 9.49 9.34
C GLU A 16 -8.16 8.70 8.17
N ARG A 17 -9.05 9.34 7.39
CA ARG A 17 -9.63 8.72 6.19
C ARG A 17 -8.58 8.53 5.09
N ILE A 18 -7.73 9.53 4.87
CA ILE A 18 -6.63 9.47 3.90
C ILE A 18 -5.56 8.49 4.38
N ARG A 19 -5.18 8.56 5.65
CA ARG A 19 -4.22 7.66 6.29
C ARG A 19 -4.66 6.20 6.18
N SER A 20 -5.92 5.90 6.49
CA SER A 20 -6.49 4.56 6.35
C SER A 20 -6.47 4.08 4.90
N HIS A 21 -6.82 4.95 3.95
CA HIS A 21 -6.77 4.64 2.52
C HIS A 21 -5.35 4.31 2.05
N LEU A 22 -4.38 5.15 2.40
CA LEU A 22 -2.99 4.96 2.02
C LEU A 22 -2.34 3.75 2.72
N GLN A 23 -2.74 3.44 3.95
CA GLN A 23 -2.35 2.21 4.63
C GLN A 23 -2.90 0.97 3.93
N HIS A 24 -4.15 1.01 3.50
CA HIS A 24 -4.75 -0.06 2.68
C HIS A 24 -4.09 -0.19 1.31
N ALA A 25 -3.71 0.94 0.71
CA ALA A 25 -2.98 0.98 -0.54
C ALA A 25 -1.54 0.46 -0.39
N GLY A 26 -0.99 0.43 0.83
CA GLY A 26 0.37 -0.02 1.13
C GLY A 26 1.44 1.05 0.94
N LEU A 27 1.04 2.31 0.76
CA LEU A 27 1.92 3.46 0.53
C LEU A 27 2.52 4.03 1.82
N ILE A 28 1.82 3.86 2.95
CA ILE A 28 2.31 4.17 4.29
C ILE A 28 2.14 2.95 5.21
N SER A 29 3.04 2.83 6.17
CA SER A 29 3.03 1.78 7.18
C SER A 29 1.88 2.01 8.18
N ARG A 30 1.56 0.99 9.00
CA ARG A 30 0.59 1.14 10.10
C ARG A 30 0.98 2.21 11.11
N ARG A 31 2.28 2.55 11.19
CA ARG A 31 2.82 3.63 12.01
C ARG A 31 2.76 5.01 11.34
N GLY A 32 2.36 5.08 10.07
CA GLY A 32 2.29 6.33 9.30
C GLY A 32 3.60 6.67 8.57
N GLU A 33 4.55 5.75 8.50
CA GLU A 33 5.84 5.96 7.83
C GLU A 33 5.73 5.63 6.35
N ILE A 34 6.27 6.49 5.47
CA ILE A 34 6.23 6.27 4.02
C ILE A 34 6.97 4.97 3.71
N VAL A 35 6.30 4.04 3.01
CA VAL A 35 6.92 2.78 2.62
C VAL A 35 7.88 3.05 1.47
N PRO A 36 9.15 2.66 1.57
CA PRO A 36 10.10 2.80 0.46
C PRO A 36 9.62 2.02 -0.76
N ASP A 37 9.90 2.54 -1.95
CA ASP A 37 9.43 1.97 -3.22
C ASP A 37 9.80 0.48 -3.37
N GLY A 38 11.02 0.10 -2.95
CA GLY A 38 11.48 -1.30 -2.97
C GLY A 38 10.64 -2.24 -2.10
N GLU A 39 10.22 -1.78 -0.91
CA GLU A 39 9.38 -2.58 -0.01
C GLU A 39 7.91 -2.61 -0.48
N TYR A 40 7.43 -1.49 -1.05
CA TYR A 40 6.12 -1.40 -1.67
C TYR A 40 5.96 -2.41 -2.81
N ARG A 41 6.92 -2.44 -3.74
CA ARG A 41 6.93 -3.38 -4.88
C ARG A 41 6.97 -4.83 -4.42
N LEU A 42 7.75 -5.14 -3.38
CA LEU A 42 7.81 -6.48 -2.80
C LEU A 42 6.45 -6.91 -2.22
N LYS A 43 5.79 -6.02 -1.47
CA LYS A 43 4.44 -6.28 -0.93
C LYS A 43 3.42 -6.46 -2.04
N LEU A 44 3.48 -5.65 -3.09
CA LEU A 44 2.58 -5.74 -4.24
C LEU A 44 2.75 -7.08 -4.96
N ALA A 45 3.99 -7.49 -5.24
CA ALA A 45 4.29 -8.78 -5.86
C ALA A 45 3.80 -9.97 -5.02
N ARG A 46 3.97 -9.91 -3.68
CA ARG A 46 3.41 -10.94 -2.77
C ARG A 46 1.89 -10.98 -2.80
N ARG A 47 1.23 -9.81 -2.83
CA ARG A 47 -0.24 -9.73 -2.88
C ARG A 47 -0.77 -10.30 -4.18
N ASP A 48 -0.12 -9.96 -5.28
CA ASP A 48 -0.49 -10.44 -6.62
C ASP A 48 -0.30 -11.96 -6.74
N HIS A 49 0.86 -12.46 -6.29
CA HIS A 49 1.12 -13.90 -6.25
C HIS A 49 0.09 -14.64 -5.39
N LYS A 50 -0.24 -14.12 -4.19
CA LYS A 50 -1.27 -14.72 -3.33
C LYS A 50 -2.66 -14.71 -3.98
N LYS A 51 -3.00 -13.65 -4.72
CA LYS A 51 -4.26 -13.56 -5.46
C LYS A 51 -4.29 -14.59 -6.59
N HIS A 52 -3.20 -14.72 -7.34
CA HIS A 52 -3.06 -15.68 -8.43
C HIS A 52 -3.18 -17.12 -7.93
N VAL A 53 -2.48 -17.47 -6.85
CA VAL A 53 -2.59 -18.79 -6.21
C VAL A 53 -4.03 -19.06 -5.74
N ARG A 54 -4.69 -18.06 -5.13
CA ARG A 54 -6.11 -18.20 -4.74
C ARG A 54 -7.02 -18.42 -5.93
N GLN A 55 -6.77 -17.72 -7.03
CA GLN A 55 -7.55 -17.84 -8.26
C GLN A 55 -7.36 -19.23 -8.88
N MET A 56 -6.11 -19.72 -8.99
CA MET A 56 -5.84 -21.08 -9.45
C MET A 56 -6.50 -22.13 -8.57
N LEU A 57 -6.49 -21.97 -7.24
CA LEU A 57 -7.16 -22.89 -6.32
C LEU A 57 -8.69 -22.85 -6.45
N ALA A 58 -9.25 -21.69 -6.81
CA ALA A 58 -10.69 -21.52 -7.00
C ALA A 58 -11.18 -22.01 -8.37
N GLU A 59 -10.34 -21.94 -9.41
CA GLU A 59 -10.65 -22.41 -10.77
C GLU A 59 -10.58 -23.94 -10.91
N ASN A 60 -9.96 -24.64 -9.94
CA ASN A 60 -9.82 -26.11 -9.94
C ASN A 60 -10.82 -26.82 -8.99
N ILE A 61 -11.94 -26.18 -8.64
CA ILE A 61 -13.09 -26.75 -7.89
C ILE A 61 -14.33 -26.67 -8.78
#